data_AF-A0A120GA54-F1
#
_entry.id   AF-A0A120GA54-F1
#
_cell.length_a   1.000
_cell.length_b   1.000
_cell.length_c   1.000
_cell.angle_alpha   90.00
_cell.angle_beta   90.00
_cell.angle_gamma   90.00
#
_symmetry.space_group_name_H-M   'P 1'
#
loop_
_entity.id
_entity.type
_entity.pdbx_description
1 polymer ?
#
loop_
_entity_poly.entity_id
_entity_poly.type
_entity_poly.pdbx_seq_one_letter_code
_entity_poly.pdbx_strand_id
1 'polypeptide(L)'
;MPTAIFPIAMFVAITQPAPVTDESVLGGSEYTKLPETWELTYDIAMQPYVSDYKNCLEHTNLILDGRPNVEQQHRAALPRCAEVRAEAIAQSNAVLARRGRTDTMPPAKVTEAFDTLGNIHIQRGRNLDQQFELQIRATEERRRKYEEQIAERDAAIAREAEADAAAETTNSTPSQEPANVGY
;
A
#
# COMPACT_ATOMS: atom_id res chain seq x y z
N MET A 1 -10.19 44.97 -30.57
CA MET A 1 -9.66 44.84 -29.19
C MET A 1 -9.49 43.35 -28.91
N PRO A 2 -8.27 42.84 -28.69
CA PRO A 2 -8.07 41.42 -28.43
C PRO A 2 -8.37 41.11 -26.96
N THR A 3 -9.32 40.22 -26.72
CA THR A 3 -9.70 39.72 -25.39
C THR A 3 -8.63 38.74 -24.92
N ALA A 4 -7.90 39.06 -23.85
CA ALA A 4 -6.92 38.18 -23.25
C ALA A 4 -7.63 36.99 -22.57
N ILE A 5 -7.54 35.81 -23.17
CA ILE A 5 -8.00 34.55 -22.57
C ILE A 5 -6.87 34.06 -21.66
N PHE A 6 -7.04 34.22 -20.36
CA PHE A 6 -6.14 33.68 -19.36
C PHE A 6 -6.21 32.14 -19.35
N PRO A 7 -5.08 31.43 -19.33
CA PRO A 7 -5.09 29.99 -19.18
C PRO A 7 -5.54 29.59 -17.78
N ILE A 8 -6.68 28.91 -17.69
CA ILE A 8 -7.10 28.23 -16.47
C ILE A 8 -6.20 26.99 -16.34
N ALA A 9 -5.21 27.07 -15.45
CA ALA A 9 -4.45 25.89 -15.01
C ALA A 9 -5.40 25.02 -14.17
N MET A 10 -5.76 23.84 -14.70
CA MET A 10 -6.54 22.87 -13.94
C MET A 10 -5.56 22.03 -13.11
N PHE A 11 -5.52 22.30 -11.82
CA PHE A 11 -4.74 21.50 -10.87
C PHE A 11 -5.49 20.21 -10.57
N VAL A 12 -5.01 19.09 -11.10
CA VAL A 12 -5.44 17.76 -10.63
C VAL A 12 -4.42 17.30 -9.61
N ALA A 13 -4.61 17.69 -8.36
CA ALA A 13 -3.91 17.08 -7.24
C ALA A 13 -4.47 15.67 -7.04
N ILE A 14 -3.72 14.65 -7.45
CA ILE A 14 -4.05 13.27 -7.10
C ILE A 14 -3.46 13.04 -5.72
N THR A 15 -4.20 13.43 -4.69
CA THR A 15 -3.85 13.13 -3.30
C THR A 15 -3.96 11.63 -3.10
N GLN A 16 -2.85 10.98 -2.77
CA GLN A 16 -2.91 9.62 -2.24
C GLN A 16 -3.61 9.69 -0.88
N PRO A 17 -4.45 8.69 -0.52
CA PRO A 17 -4.92 8.59 0.85
C PRO A 17 -3.69 8.52 1.77
N ALA A 18 -3.64 9.40 2.77
CA ALA A 18 -2.61 9.33 3.80
C ALA A 18 -2.60 7.90 4.37
N PRO A 19 -1.41 7.31 4.64
CA PRO A 19 -1.36 6.05 5.36
C PRO A 19 -2.15 6.23 6.66
N VAL A 20 -3.13 5.36 6.90
CA VAL A 20 -3.88 5.31 8.16
C VAL A 20 -2.85 4.96 9.23
N THR A 21 -2.31 5.97 9.87
CA THR A 21 -1.41 5.85 11.01
C THR A 21 -2.31 5.70 12.22
N ASP A 22 -2.64 4.46 12.56
CA ASP A 22 -3.07 4.16 13.92
C ASP A 22 -1.84 4.37 14.81
N GLU A 23 -1.75 5.56 15.41
CA GLU A 23 -0.63 5.99 16.27
C GLU A 23 -0.44 5.09 17.50
N SER A 24 -1.35 4.14 17.75
CA SER A 24 -1.28 3.26 18.92
C SER A 24 -0.28 2.08 18.80
N VAL A 25 0.28 1.79 17.61
CA VAL A 25 1.09 0.58 17.40
C VAL A 25 2.60 0.82 17.19
N LEU A 26 3.05 2.03 16.83
CA LEU A 26 4.45 2.24 16.44
C LEU A 26 5.17 3.29 17.30
N GLY A 27 5.72 2.82 18.42
CA GLY A 27 6.80 3.51 19.12
C GLY A 27 8.07 3.48 18.27
N GLY A 28 8.35 4.55 17.54
CA GLY A 28 9.59 4.72 16.79
C GLY A 28 9.45 5.81 15.74
N SER A 29 9.97 7.00 16.04
CA SER A 29 9.95 8.20 15.20
C SER A 29 10.90 8.09 14.00
N GLU A 30 10.72 7.07 13.16
CA GLU A 30 11.33 7.04 11.84
C GLU A 30 10.45 7.86 10.91
N TYR A 31 10.94 9.03 10.50
CA TYR A 31 10.29 9.91 9.53
C TYR A 31 9.83 9.09 8.31
N THR A 32 8.54 8.76 8.25
CA THR A 32 7.91 8.25 7.04
C THR A 32 8.02 9.36 6.02
N LYS A 33 8.95 9.20 5.07
CA LYS A 33 9.06 10.06 3.90
C LYS A 33 7.65 10.17 3.30
N LEU A 34 7.04 11.36 3.39
CA LEU A 34 5.73 11.62 2.80
C LEU A 34 5.75 11.10 1.36
N PRO A 35 4.70 10.37 0.92
CA PRO A 35 4.66 9.88 -0.45
C PRO A 35 4.88 11.08 -1.37
N GLU A 36 5.82 10.97 -2.30
CA GLU A 36 6.10 12.01 -3.28
C GLU A 36 4.77 12.39 -3.95
N THR A 37 4.29 13.60 -3.68
CA THR A 37 3.06 14.11 -4.28
C THR A 37 3.41 14.48 -5.71
N TRP A 38 3.01 13.63 -6.64
CA TRP A 38 3.21 13.88 -8.06
C TRP A 38 2.18 14.90 -8.53
N GLU A 39 2.65 16.10 -8.85
CA GLU A 39 1.84 17.11 -9.52
C GLU A 39 2.02 16.99 -11.03
N LEU A 40 0.91 16.82 -11.73
CA LEU A 40 0.89 16.79 -13.19
C LEU A 40 0.15 18.02 -13.70
N THR A 41 0.89 18.90 -14.38
CA THR A 41 0.32 20.11 -15.00
C THR A 41 0.35 19.98 -16.51
N TYR A 42 -0.82 20.12 -17.15
CA TYR A 42 -0.96 20.16 -18.60
C TYR A 42 -2.07 21.11 -19.03
N ASP A 43 -2.12 21.45 -20.31
CA ASP A 43 -3.15 22.32 -20.86
C ASP A 43 -4.48 21.55 -20.98
N ILE A 44 -5.59 22.16 -20.59
CA ILE A 44 -6.91 21.53 -20.60
C ILE A 44 -7.30 20.97 -21.98
N ALA A 45 -6.75 21.51 -23.07
CA ALA A 45 -6.95 20.98 -24.42
C ALA A 45 -6.48 19.52 -24.58
N MET A 46 -5.52 19.07 -23.75
CA MET A 46 -4.94 17.73 -23.79
C MET A 46 -5.77 16.70 -23.00
N GLN A 47 -6.74 17.14 -22.18
CA GLN A 47 -7.50 16.28 -21.28
C GLN A 47 -8.09 15.00 -21.91
N PRO A 48 -8.73 15.02 -23.10
CA PRO A 48 -9.24 13.79 -23.69
C PRO A 48 -8.13 12.77 -23.96
N TYR A 49 -7.00 13.21 -24.51
CA TYR A 49 -5.86 12.35 -24.85
C TYR A 49 -5.13 11.81 -23.61
N VAL A 50 -5.05 12.64 -22.56
CA VAL A 50 -4.58 12.19 -21.24
C VAL A 50 -5.51 11.10 -20.69
N SER A 51 -6.82 11.26 -20.83
CA SER A 51 -7.79 10.26 -20.39
C SER A 51 -7.64 8.95 -21.16
N ASP A 52 -7.47 9.01 -22.48
CA ASP A 52 -7.31 7.81 -23.32
C ASP A 52 -6.09 6.99 -22.92
N TYR A 53 -4.94 7.66 -22.70
CA TYR A 53 -3.74 6.99 -22.23
C TYR A 53 -3.91 6.41 -20.83
N LYS A 54 -4.50 7.16 -19.89
CA LYS A 54 -4.79 6.67 -18.53
C LYS A 54 -5.72 5.45 -18.55
N ASN A 55 -6.76 5.50 -19.37
CA ASN A 55 -7.68 4.37 -19.55
C ASN A 55 -6.93 3.13 -20.05
N CYS A 56 -6.01 3.26 -21.01
CA CYS A 56 -5.19 2.13 -21.46
C CYS A 56 -4.35 1.51 -20.33
N LEU A 57 -3.73 2.35 -19.49
CA LEU A 57 -2.92 1.91 -18.35
C LEU A 57 -3.79 1.19 -17.30
N GLU A 58 -4.95 1.75 -16.99
CA GLU A 58 -5.88 1.25 -15.98
C GLU A 58 -6.67 0.01 -16.44
N HIS A 59 -6.78 -0.25 -17.75
CA HIS A 59 -7.48 -1.43 -18.29
C HIS A 59 -6.76 -2.77 -18.04
N THR A 60 -5.68 -2.77 -17.26
CA THR A 60 -4.94 -3.99 -16.93
C THR A 60 -5.65 -4.76 -15.83
N ASN A 61 -6.01 -6.03 -16.09
CA ASN A 61 -6.46 -6.92 -15.03
C ASN A 61 -5.30 -7.14 -14.05
N LEU A 62 -5.39 -6.53 -12.87
CA LEU A 62 -4.43 -6.76 -11.79
C LEU A 62 -4.63 -8.16 -11.23
N ILE A 63 -3.55 -8.94 -11.20
CA ILE A 63 -3.51 -10.26 -10.59
C ILE A 63 -3.08 -10.07 -9.13
N LEU A 64 -4.00 -10.32 -8.20
CA LEU A 64 -3.72 -10.29 -6.76
C LEU A 64 -3.53 -11.72 -6.26
N ASP A 65 -2.31 -12.26 -6.40
CA ASP A 65 -1.96 -13.64 -6.04
C ASP A 65 -1.32 -13.77 -4.63
N GLY A 66 -1.47 -12.73 -3.81
CA GLY A 66 -0.87 -12.67 -2.48
C GLY A 66 0.61 -12.27 -2.48
N ARG A 67 1.12 -11.71 -3.59
CA ARG A 67 2.50 -11.20 -3.69
C ARG A 67 2.51 -9.68 -3.94
N PRO A 68 3.50 -8.94 -3.42
CA PRO A 68 3.69 -7.52 -3.72
C PRO A 68 4.36 -7.34 -5.09
N ASN A 69 3.61 -7.54 -6.18
CA ASN A 69 4.12 -7.41 -7.56
C ASN A 69 3.31 -6.45 -8.43
N VAL A 70 2.51 -5.57 -7.84
CA VAL A 70 1.66 -4.60 -8.57
C VAL A 70 2.51 -3.58 -9.32
N GLU A 71 3.66 -3.13 -8.77
CA GLU A 71 4.62 -2.27 -9.49
C GLU A 71 5.05 -2.93 -10.81
N GLN A 72 5.38 -4.22 -10.77
CA GLN A 72 5.81 -4.96 -11.94
C GLN A 72 4.68 -5.05 -12.98
N GLN A 73 3.45 -5.32 -12.54
CA GLN A 73 2.28 -5.37 -13.42
C GLN A 73 2.01 -4.02 -14.10
N HIS A 74 2.12 -2.91 -13.35
CA HIS A 74 2.00 -1.56 -13.88
C HIS A 74 3.13 -1.20 -14.87
N ARG A 75 4.37 -1.61 -14.59
CA ARG A 75 5.50 -1.45 -15.55
C ARG A 75 5.24 -2.21 -16.85
N ALA A 76 4.66 -3.40 -16.78
CA ALA A 76 4.33 -4.21 -17.95
C ALA A 76 3.22 -3.60 -18.82
N ALA A 77 2.37 -2.73 -18.26
CA ALA A 77 1.33 -2.02 -19.02
C ALA A 77 1.91 -0.94 -19.96
N LEU A 78 3.04 -0.33 -19.62
CA LEU A 78 3.66 0.75 -20.42
C LEU A 78 3.94 0.35 -21.88
N PRO A 79 4.70 -0.73 -22.18
CA PRO A 79 4.96 -1.12 -23.56
C PRO A 79 3.69 -1.49 -24.33
N ARG A 80 2.68 -2.07 -23.67
CA ARG A 80 1.39 -2.40 -24.29
C ARG A 80 0.63 -1.14 -24.72
N CYS A 81 0.74 -0.06 -23.94
CA CYS A 81 0.07 1.22 -24.21
C CYS A 81 0.94 2.21 -25.01
N ALA A 82 2.08 1.78 -25.57
CA ALA A 82 3.02 2.66 -26.26
C ALA A 82 2.41 3.33 -27.50
N GLU A 83 1.60 2.60 -28.27
CA GLU A 83 0.91 3.15 -29.45
C GLU A 83 -0.12 4.22 -29.05
N VAL A 84 -0.96 3.93 -28.06
CA VAL A 84 -1.94 4.88 -27.50
C VAL A 84 -1.23 6.13 -26.96
N ARG A 85 -0.09 5.96 -26.28
CA ARG A 85 0.73 7.09 -25.82
C ARG A 85 1.22 7.94 -26.98
N ALA A 86 1.77 7.32 -28.03
CA ALA A 86 2.31 8.03 -29.18
C ALA A 86 1.20 8.81 -29.92
N GLU A 87 0.04 8.19 -30.12
CA GLU A 87 -1.13 8.84 -30.72
C GLU A 87 -1.64 10.00 -29.86
N ALA A 88 -1.79 9.80 -28.55
CA ALA A 88 -2.23 10.84 -27.62
C ALA A 88 -1.29 12.06 -27.61
N ILE A 89 0.02 11.85 -27.69
CA ILE A 89 1.02 12.92 -27.83
C ILE A 89 0.84 13.67 -29.15
N ALA A 90 0.70 12.95 -30.26
CA ALA A 90 0.53 13.56 -31.57
C ALA A 90 -0.76 14.40 -31.65
N GLN A 91 -1.88 13.87 -31.16
CA GLN A 91 -3.16 14.57 -31.14
C GLN A 91 -3.15 15.77 -30.20
N SER A 92 -2.50 15.65 -29.03
CA SER A 92 -2.27 16.77 -28.10
C SER A 92 -1.50 17.91 -28.77
N ASN A 93 -0.38 17.60 -29.43
CA ASN A 93 0.40 18.61 -30.14
C ASN A 93 -0.41 19.27 -31.27
N ALA A 94 -1.19 18.49 -32.02
CA ALA A 94 -2.05 19.02 -33.08
C ALA A 94 -3.12 19.98 -32.54
N VAL A 95 -3.77 19.66 -31.42
CA VAL A 95 -4.78 20.56 -30.82
C VAL A 95 -4.15 21.84 -30.26
N LEU A 96 -2.97 21.74 -29.65
CA LEU A 96 -2.26 22.90 -29.10
C LEU A 96 -1.77 23.84 -30.21
N ALA A 97 -1.25 23.28 -31.30
CA ALA A 97 -0.86 24.05 -32.48
C ALA A 97 -2.04 24.81 -33.08
N ARG A 98 -3.20 24.14 -33.28
CA ARG A 98 -4.43 24.80 -33.78
C ARG A 98 -4.91 25.93 -32.88
N ARG A 99 -4.62 25.86 -31.57
CA ARG A 99 -5.02 26.87 -30.58
C ARG A 99 -3.95 27.93 -30.34
N GLY A 100 -2.79 27.87 -30.99
CA GLY A 100 -1.68 28.79 -30.76
C GLY A 100 -1.07 28.67 -29.36
N ARG A 101 -1.07 27.47 -28.77
CA ARG A 101 -0.64 27.21 -27.39
C ARG A 101 0.74 26.55 -27.27
N THR A 102 1.43 26.40 -28.40
CA THR A 102 2.74 25.73 -28.51
C THR A 102 3.84 26.45 -27.73
N ASP A 103 3.70 27.76 -27.48
CA ASP A 103 4.70 28.53 -26.73
C ASP A 103 4.66 28.20 -25.23
N THR A 104 3.46 28.02 -24.66
CA THR A 104 3.27 27.66 -23.25
C THR A 104 3.41 26.16 -23.00
N MET A 105 3.02 25.35 -23.99
CA MET A 105 3.05 23.89 -23.95
C MET A 105 3.71 23.34 -25.22
N PRO A 106 5.04 23.43 -25.34
CA PRO A 106 5.77 22.91 -26.49
C PRO A 106 5.76 21.37 -26.52
N PRO A 107 6.04 20.74 -27.68
CA PRO A 107 6.00 19.28 -27.82
C PRO A 107 6.84 18.48 -26.81
N ALA A 108 7.95 19.06 -26.36
CA ALA A 108 8.77 18.45 -25.31
C ALA A 108 8.02 18.35 -23.97
N LYS A 109 7.31 19.42 -23.55
CA LYS A 109 6.50 19.41 -22.32
C LYS A 109 5.29 18.48 -22.43
N VAL A 110 4.70 18.38 -23.62
CA VAL A 110 3.64 17.40 -23.88
C VAL A 110 4.17 15.99 -23.64
N THR A 111 5.33 15.66 -24.20
CA THR A 111 5.96 14.34 -24.02
C THR A 111 6.27 14.07 -22.54
N GLU A 112 6.86 15.03 -21.85
CA GLU A 112 7.16 14.96 -20.41
C GLU A 112 5.91 14.71 -19.55
N ALA A 113 4.77 15.34 -19.90
CA ALA A 113 3.51 15.10 -19.20
C ALA A 113 3.04 13.64 -19.33
N PHE A 114 3.14 13.05 -20.52
CA PHE A 114 2.80 11.64 -20.74
C PHE A 114 3.79 10.67 -20.10
N ASP A 115 5.08 11.02 -20.02
CA ASP A 115 6.07 10.24 -19.26
C ASP A 115 5.80 10.28 -17.77
N THR A 116 5.46 11.45 -17.25
CA THR A 116 5.07 11.65 -15.85
C THR A 116 3.83 10.82 -15.51
N LEU A 117 2.83 10.75 -16.39
CA LEU A 117 1.67 9.86 -16.23
C LEU A 117 2.06 8.38 -16.11
N GLY A 118 2.98 7.91 -16.95
CA GLY A 118 3.50 6.55 -16.86
C GLY A 118 4.24 6.27 -15.55
N ASN A 119 5.05 7.23 -15.09
CA ASN A 119 5.76 7.14 -13.82
C ASN A 119 4.80 7.13 -12.62
N ILE A 120 3.78 8.00 -12.63
CA ILE A 120 2.72 8.01 -11.61
C ILE A 120 2.03 6.66 -11.55
N HIS A 121 1.72 6.06 -12.70
CA HIS A 121 1.12 4.74 -12.75
C HIS A 121 2.01 3.69 -12.07
N ILE A 122 3.31 3.63 -12.38
CA ILE A 122 4.26 2.72 -11.70
C ILE A 122 4.30 2.98 -10.18
N GLN A 123 4.41 4.24 -9.75
CA GLN A 123 4.51 4.59 -8.34
C GLN A 123 3.26 4.22 -7.54
N ARG A 124 2.07 4.27 -8.16
CA ARG A 124 0.85 3.74 -7.54
C ARG A 124 0.96 2.24 -7.28
N GLY A 125 1.52 1.48 -8.22
CA GLY A 125 1.76 0.05 -8.03
C GLY A 125 2.73 -0.22 -6.89
N ARG A 126 3.85 0.52 -6.84
CA ARG A 126 4.81 0.46 -5.73
C ARG A 126 4.17 0.74 -4.37
N ASN A 127 3.32 1.77 -4.29
CA ASN A 127 2.64 2.12 -3.05
C ASN A 127 1.75 0.96 -2.57
N LEU A 128 1.00 0.33 -3.48
CA LEU A 128 0.18 -0.84 -3.17
C LEU A 128 1.04 -2.01 -2.67
N ASP A 129 2.18 -2.27 -3.31
CA ASP A 129 3.13 -3.30 -2.87
C ASP A 129 3.63 -3.03 -1.44
N GLN A 130 4.01 -1.79 -1.13
CA GLN A 130 4.43 -1.39 0.22
C GLN A 130 3.33 -1.57 1.26
N GLN A 131 2.09 -1.16 0.95
CA GLN A 131 0.95 -1.35 1.85
C GLN A 131 0.68 -2.84 2.10
N PHE A 132 0.80 -3.66 1.05
CA PHE A 132 0.65 -5.11 1.15
C PHE A 132 1.70 -5.74 2.07
N GLU A 133 2.97 -5.36 1.91
CA GLU A 133 4.07 -5.82 2.77
C GLU A 133 3.88 -5.42 4.23
N LEU A 134 3.45 -4.18 4.49
CA LEU A 134 3.16 -3.70 5.83
C LEU A 134 2.04 -4.53 6.48
N GLN A 135 0.98 -4.86 5.74
CA GLN A 135 -0.11 -5.69 6.23
C GLN A 135 0.31 -7.12 6.54
N ILE A 136 1.16 -7.73 5.70
CA ILE A 136 1.73 -9.06 5.98
C ILE A 136 2.51 -9.01 7.30
N ARG A 137 3.45 -8.08 7.43
CA ARG A 137 4.29 -7.95 8.63
C ARG A 137 3.46 -7.75 9.90
N ALA A 138 2.47 -6.86 9.85
CA ALA A 138 1.60 -6.60 10.99
C ALA A 138 0.77 -7.84 11.37
N THR A 139 0.33 -8.62 10.38
CA THR A 139 -0.41 -9.85 10.62
C THR A 139 0.45 -10.94 11.23
N GLU A 140 1.69 -11.11 10.74
CA GLU A 140 2.65 -12.05 11.31
C GLU A 140 3.01 -11.70 12.77
N GLU A 141 3.21 -10.41 13.07
CA GLU A 141 3.48 -9.96 14.43
C GLU A 141 2.29 -10.23 15.37
N ARG A 142 1.07 -9.92 14.94
CA ARG A 142 -0.14 -10.24 15.71
C ARG A 142 -0.25 -11.74 15.96
N ARG A 143 -0.03 -12.56 14.93
CA ARG A 143 -0.06 -14.03 15.06
C ARG A 143 0.93 -14.51 16.11
N ARG A 144 2.18 -14.03 16.06
CA ARG A 144 3.22 -14.38 17.04
C ARG A 144 2.79 -14.03 18.47
N LYS A 145 2.25 -12.81 18.69
CA LYS A 145 1.75 -12.41 20.02
C LYS A 145 0.62 -13.31 20.52
N TYR A 146 -0.30 -13.71 19.64
CA TYR A 146 -1.37 -14.64 20.02
C TYR A 146 -0.83 -16.04 20.35
N GLU A 147 0.14 -16.55 19.59
CA GLU A 147 0.80 -17.83 19.85
C GLU A 147 1.53 -17.83 21.20
N GLU A 148 2.24 -16.73 21.53
CA GLU A 148 2.89 -16.52 22.83
C GLU A 148 1.87 -16.53 23.98
N GLN A 149 0.77 -15.79 23.85
CA GLN A 149 -0.30 -15.75 24.87
C GLN A 149 -0.95 -17.11 25.11
N ILE A 150 -1.16 -17.89 24.04
CA ILE A 150 -1.66 -19.26 24.16
C ILE A 150 -0.66 -20.13 24.91
N ALA A 151 0.62 -20.06 24.56
CA ALA A 151 1.66 -20.84 25.24
C ALA A 151 1.78 -20.48 26.74
N GLU A 152 1.69 -19.20 27.08
CA GLU A 152 1.70 -18.73 28.48
C GLU A 152 0.49 -19.26 29.26
N ARG A 153 -0.71 -19.19 28.67
CA ARG A 153 -1.93 -19.71 29.29
C ARG A 153 -1.85 -21.22 29.49
N ASP A 154 -1.40 -21.96 28.49
CA ASP A 154 -1.29 -23.41 28.55
C ASP A 154 -0.24 -23.85 29.59
N ALA A 155 0.87 -23.11 29.71
CA ALA A 155 1.86 -23.32 30.78
C ALA A 155 1.31 -22.98 32.18
N ALA A 156 0.42 -21.99 32.30
CA ALA A 156 -0.25 -21.70 33.56
C ALA A 156 -1.20 -22.84 33.98
N ILE A 157 -2.01 -23.34 33.05
CA ILE A 157 -2.92 -24.48 33.28
C ILE A 157 -2.12 -25.74 33.69
N ALA A 158 -0.99 -26.01 33.03
CA ALA A 158 -0.14 -27.15 33.38
C ALA A 158 0.42 -27.03 34.81
N ARG A 159 0.89 -25.85 35.22
CA ARG A 159 1.38 -25.61 36.59
C ARG A 159 0.30 -25.76 37.64
N GLU A 160 -0.93 -25.32 37.34
CA GLU A 160 -2.08 -25.50 38.23
C GLU A 160 -2.40 -27.00 38.39
N ALA A 161 -2.46 -27.75 37.29
CA ALA A 161 -2.70 -29.19 37.33
C ALA A 161 -1.61 -29.97 38.10
N GLU A 162 -0.34 -29.58 37.97
CA GLU A 162 0.77 -30.16 38.74
C GLU A 162 0.65 -29.85 40.24
N ALA A 163 0.24 -28.63 40.59
CA ALA A 163 0.03 -28.22 41.98
C ALA A 163 -1.14 -29.01 42.63
N ASP A 164 -2.24 -29.18 41.90
CA ASP A 164 -3.38 -29.97 42.36
C ASP A 164 -3.01 -31.45 42.56
N ALA A 165 -2.27 -32.05 41.62
CA ALA A 165 -1.78 -33.41 41.75
C ALA A 165 -0.85 -33.60 42.96
N ALA A 166 0.04 -32.63 43.22
CA ALA A 166 0.92 -32.65 44.39
C ALA A 166 0.13 -32.56 45.70
N ALA A 167 -0.90 -31.71 45.75
CA ALA A 167 -1.77 -31.57 46.92
C ALA A 167 -2.52 -32.88 47.25
N GLU A 168 -3.02 -33.59 46.25
CA GLU A 168 -3.72 -34.88 46.42
C GLU A 168 -2.81 -35.98 47.01
N THR A 169 -1.53 -36.03 46.61
CA THR A 169 -0.54 -36.94 47.22
C THR A 169 -0.27 -36.66 48.70
N THR A 170 -0.30 -35.39 49.14
CA THR A 170 -0.03 -35.07 50.55
C THR A 170 -1.16 -35.46 51.49
N ASN A 171 -2.42 -35.39 51.04
CA ASN A 171 -3.59 -35.80 51.84
C ASN A 171 -3.81 -37.32 51.90
N SER A 172 -3.09 -38.09 51.08
CA SER A 172 -3.22 -39.55 50.99
C SER A 172 -2.14 -40.30 51.77
N THR A 173 -1.29 -39.63 52.57
CA THR A 173 -0.35 -40.31 53.46
C THR A 173 -1.15 -41.02 54.56
N PRO A 174 -1.24 -42.36 54.57
CA PRO A 174 -2.01 -43.05 55.59
C PRO A 174 -1.30 -42.84 56.93
N SER A 175 -2.02 -42.31 57.91
CA SER A 175 -1.60 -42.37 59.30
C SER A 175 -1.43 -43.84 59.66
N GLN A 176 -0.20 -44.36 59.59
CA GLN A 176 0.12 -45.65 60.18
C GLN A 176 -0.04 -45.48 61.69
N GLU A 177 -1.22 -45.83 62.17
CA GLU A 177 -1.52 -45.98 63.58
C GLU A 177 -0.45 -46.89 64.19
N PRO A 178 0.34 -46.42 65.17
CA PRO A 178 1.37 -47.26 65.77
C PRO A 178 0.67 -48.42 66.48
N ALA A 179 0.90 -49.63 65.96
CA ALA A 179 0.41 -50.86 66.56
C ALA A 179 0.87 -50.93 68.02
N ASN A 180 -0.09 -50.78 68.93
CA ASN A 180 0.11 -50.90 70.36
C ASN A 180 0.39 -52.36 70.71
N VAL A 181 1.68 -52.70 70.83
CA VAL A 181 2.13 -53.99 71.32
C VAL A 181 2.28 -53.91 72.83
N GLY A 182 1.25 -54.38 73.54
CA GLY A 182 1.32 -55.05 74.85
C GLY A 182 1.75 -54.23 76.08
N TYR A 183 1.00 -54.36 77.18
CA TYR A 183 1.37 -55.19 78.34
C TYR A 183 0.17 -55.31 79.30
#